data_AF-A0A0R2GTX9-F1
#
_entry.id   AF-A0A0R2GTX9-F1
#
_cell.length_a   1.000
_cell.length_b   1.000
_cell.length_c   1.000
_cell.angle_alpha   90.00
_cell.angle_beta   90.00
_cell.angle_gamma   90.00
#
_symmetry.space_group_name_H-M   'P 1'
#
loop_
_entity.id
_entity.type
_entity.pdbx_description
1 polymer ?
#
loop_
_entity_poly.entity_id
_entity_poly.type
_entity_poly.pdbx_seq_one_letter_code
_entity_poly.pdbx_strand_id
1 'polypeptide(L)'
;MCPKCCVIDLLNNETLIDDLKQQLAQAAANPVKKGLAKLSSLSAAGITLEFQAPGASDQVVIRQLLEKIKQRGKYVVVVIDEVDNSTVIREFAQLFRAMKRFEIPLFALMTGLPDLVLDVQTADRLTFLLRADKVALSPLNLVAMTRTTPLLRRSVNE
;
A
#
# COMPACT_ATOMS: atom_id res chain seq x y z
N MET A 1 -0.07 -1.63 17.67
CA MET A 1 0.31 -1.17 16.31
C MET A 1 1.76 -1.55 16.07
N CYS A 2 2.10 -2.17 14.92
CA CYS A 2 3.44 -2.69 14.64
C CYS A 2 4.48 -1.54 14.52
N PRO A 3 5.44 -1.39 15.45
CA PRO A 3 6.37 -0.24 15.45
C PRO A 3 7.42 -0.27 14.33
N LYS A 4 7.57 -1.42 13.66
CA LYS A 4 8.49 -1.59 12.51
C LYS A 4 7.78 -1.52 11.16
N CYS A 5 6.47 -1.32 11.13
CA CYS A 5 5.70 -1.33 9.89
C CYS A 5 5.49 0.09 9.34
N CYS A 6 5.76 0.26 8.06
CA CYS A 6 5.34 1.40 7.27
C CYS A 6 4.05 1.03 6.56
N VAL A 7 2.95 1.67 6.94
CA VAL A 7 1.65 1.48 6.29
C VAL A 7 1.56 2.48 5.14
N ILE A 8 1.25 1.99 3.95
CA ILE A 8 1.02 2.77 2.73
C ILE A 8 -0.43 2.54 2.34
N ASP A 9 -1.21 3.61 2.33
CA ASP A 9 -2.63 3.59 1.96
C ASP A 9 -2.75 4.09 0.52
N LEU A 10 -3.35 3.27 -0.35
CA LEU A 10 -3.51 3.55 -1.77
C LEU A 10 -4.98 3.52 -2.16
N LEU A 11 -5.37 4.48 -2.98
CA LEU A 11 -6.67 4.48 -3.62
C LEU A 11 -6.66 3.56 -4.83
N ASN A 12 -7.74 2.82 -5.05
CA ASN A 12 -7.95 2.05 -6.27
C ASN A 12 -8.29 3.01 -7.44
N ASN A 13 -7.27 3.52 -8.13
CA ASN A 13 -7.40 4.38 -9.29
C ASN A 13 -6.16 4.26 -10.20
N GLU A 14 -6.16 4.96 -11.33
CA GLU A 14 -5.06 4.91 -12.31
C GLU A 14 -3.70 5.43 -11.78
N THR A 15 -3.64 6.16 -10.66
CA THR A 15 -2.39 6.70 -10.09
C THR A 15 -1.75 5.79 -9.05
N LEU A 16 -2.36 4.64 -8.74
CA LEU A 16 -1.96 3.74 -7.66
C LEU A 16 -0.46 3.38 -7.66
N ILE A 17 0.12 3.10 -8.83
CA ILE A 17 1.56 2.75 -8.94
C ILE A 17 2.46 3.96 -8.69
N ASP A 18 2.05 5.14 -9.15
CA ASP A 18 2.77 6.39 -8.90
C ASP A 18 2.71 6.79 -7.43
N ASP A 19 1.53 6.67 -6.81
CA ASP A 19 1.32 6.92 -5.38
C ASP A 19 2.14 5.95 -4.52
N LEU A 20 2.21 4.67 -4.92
CA LEU A 20 3.06 3.68 -4.26
C LEU A 20 4.54 4.09 -4.34
N LYS A 21 5.05 4.47 -5.51
CA LYS A 21 6.44 4.96 -5.67
C LYS A 21 6.71 6.16 -4.78
N GLN A 22 5.81 7.13 -4.78
CA GLN A 22 5.96 8.36 -3.99
C GLN A 22 5.98 8.08 -2.50
N GLN A 23 5.04 7.28 -1.98
CA GLN A 23 4.98 6.96 -0.55
C GLN A 23 6.18 6.09 -0.11
N LEU A 24 6.62 5.15 -0.95
CA LEU A 24 7.84 4.38 -0.69
C LEU A 24 9.10 5.27 -0.66
N ALA A 25 9.21 6.27 -1.54
CA ALA A 25 10.32 7.22 -1.53
C ALA A 25 10.38 8.02 -0.22
N GLN A 26 9.22 8.45 0.28
CA GLN A 26 9.12 9.14 1.57
C GLN A 26 9.51 8.21 2.73
N ALA A 27 9.03 6.96 2.73
CA ALA A 27 9.37 5.95 3.74
C ALA A 27 10.86 5.56 3.72
N ALA A 28 11.45 5.55 2.53
CA ALA A 28 12.86 5.29 2.29
C ALA A 28 13.75 6.51 2.56
N ALA A 29 13.21 7.70 2.87
CA ALA A 29 14.02 8.85 3.27
C ALA A 29 14.52 8.73 4.72
N ASN A 30 15.72 9.24 5.01
CA ASN A 30 16.29 9.24 6.37
C ASN A 30 15.67 10.38 7.21
N PRO A 31 15.31 10.16 8.48
CA PRO A 31 14.74 11.18 9.36
C PRO A 31 15.73 12.28 9.82
N VAL A 32 17.01 12.20 9.43
CA VAL A 32 18.07 13.15 9.83
C VAL A 32 17.80 14.59 9.33
N LYS A 33 16.82 14.81 8.45
CA LYS A 33 16.41 16.16 7.98
C LYS A 33 15.34 16.86 8.83
N LYS A 34 15.05 16.42 10.07
CA LYS A 34 14.07 17.10 10.95
C LYS A 34 14.44 18.54 11.36
N GLY A 35 15.67 18.99 11.13
CA GLY A 35 16.10 20.38 11.33
C GLY A 35 15.95 21.31 10.11
N LEU A 36 15.49 20.82 8.96
CA LEU A 36 15.40 21.58 7.70
C LEU A 36 13.97 22.00 7.34
N ALA A 37 13.09 22.18 8.33
CA ALA A 37 11.68 22.56 8.16
C ALA A 37 11.46 24.01 7.67
N LYS A 38 12.45 24.62 6.99
CA LYS A 38 12.34 25.94 6.34
C LYS A 38 12.92 26.00 4.92
N LEU A 39 13.19 24.86 4.28
CA LEU A 39 13.42 24.84 2.82
C LEU A 39 12.30 24.06 2.14
N SER A 40 11.36 24.82 1.57
CA SER A 40 10.45 24.42 0.49
C SER A 40 11.23 24.13 -0.81
N SER A 41 12.18 23.22 -0.70
CA SER A 41 12.87 22.48 -1.76
C SER A 41 13.66 21.38 -1.06
N LEU A 42 12.95 20.52 -0.32
CA LEU A 42 13.54 19.28 0.15
C LEU A 42 14.05 18.57 -1.10
N SER A 43 15.36 18.62 -1.26
CA SER A 43 16.13 17.87 -2.23
C SER A 43 15.89 16.39 -1.93
N ALA A 44 14.75 15.95 -2.45
CA ALA A 44 14.50 14.65 -3.03
C ALA A 44 15.61 14.31 -4.01
N ALA A 45 16.33 15.29 -4.58
CA ALA A 45 17.49 15.11 -5.45
C ALA A 45 18.43 13.95 -5.05
N GLY A 46 18.85 13.76 -3.78
CA GLY A 46 19.73 12.63 -3.44
C GLY A 46 19.07 11.24 -3.51
N ILE A 47 17.78 11.15 -3.20
CA ILE A 47 17.02 9.89 -3.20
C ILE A 47 16.45 9.66 -4.62
N THR A 48 15.89 10.69 -5.22
CA THR A 48 15.35 10.77 -6.57
C THR A 48 16.43 10.57 -7.65
N LEU A 49 17.66 11.10 -7.52
CA LEU A 49 18.75 10.86 -8.47
C LEU A 49 19.28 9.42 -8.42
N GLU A 50 19.27 8.77 -7.26
CA GLU A 50 19.68 7.36 -7.13
C GLU A 50 18.68 6.40 -7.78
N PHE A 51 17.40 6.77 -7.84
CA PHE A 51 16.32 5.91 -8.35
C PHE A 51 15.83 6.30 -9.75
N GLN A 52 16.05 7.54 -10.19
CA GLN A 52 15.77 7.98 -11.56
C GLN A 52 17.03 7.82 -12.43
N ALA A 53 17.45 6.58 -12.66
CA ALA A 53 18.19 6.33 -13.90
C ALA A 53 17.18 6.52 -15.05
N PRO A 54 17.44 7.40 -16.04
CA PRO A 54 16.51 7.62 -17.14
C PRO A 54 16.22 6.29 -17.86
N GLY A 55 14.94 5.90 -17.90
CA GLY A 55 14.49 4.64 -18.50
C GLY A 55 14.33 3.44 -17.54
N ALA A 56 14.52 3.62 -16.24
CA ALA A 56 14.25 2.55 -15.26
C ALA A 56 12.74 2.24 -15.17
N SER A 57 12.38 0.96 -15.18
CA SER A 57 10.98 0.54 -15.02
C SER A 57 10.51 0.70 -13.57
N ASP A 58 9.20 0.87 -13.37
CA ASP A 58 8.59 1.00 -12.04
C ASP A 58 8.96 -0.15 -11.11
N GLN A 59 9.08 -1.37 -11.64
CA GLN A 59 9.50 -2.53 -10.87
C GLN A 59 10.90 -2.36 -10.26
N VAL A 60 11.85 -1.78 -11.01
CA VAL A 60 13.21 -1.55 -10.54
C VAL A 60 13.21 -0.47 -9.46
N VAL A 61 12.53 0.65 -9.71
CA VAL A 61 12.45 1.78 -8.77
C VAL A 61 11.84 1.33 -7.44
N ILE A 62 10.69 0.67 -7.50
CA ILE A 62 9.97 0.17 -6.32
C ILE A 62 10.80 -0.86 -5.55
N ARG A 63 11.48 -1.76 -6.26
CA ARG A 63 12.38 -2.73 -5.63
C ARG A 63 13.49 -2.06 -4.84
N GLN A 64 14.20 -1.11 -5.43
CA GLN A 64 15.33 -0.47 -4.75
C GLN A 64 14.87 0.35 -3.53
N LEU A 65 13.69 0.98 -3.62
CA LEU A 65 13.04 1.64 -2.49
C LEU A 65 12.74 0.67 -1.34
N LEU A 66 12.13 -0.47 -1.65
CA LEU A 66 11.82 -1.51 -0.69
C LEU A 66 13.07 -2.12 -0.05
N GLU A 67 14.15 -2.30 -0.82
CA GLU A 67 15.44 -2.76 -0.30
C GLU A 67 16.02 -1.78 0.73
N LYS A 68 15.93 -0.46 0.50
CA LYS A 68 16.36 0.54 1.50
C LYS A 68 15.51 0.49 2.77
N ILE A 69 14.20 0.27 2.66
CA ILE A 69 13.31 0.12 3.82
C ILE A 69 13.67 -1.16 4.59
N LYS A 70 13.92 -2.26 3.89
CA LYS A 70 14.35 -3.55 4.46
C LYS A 70 15.67 -3.41 5.24
N GLN A 71 16.66 -2.68 4.70
CA GLN A 71 17.95 -2.43 5.37
C GLN A 71 17.80 -1.73 6.73
N ARG A 72 16.70 -1.01 6.95
CA ARG A 72 16.37 -0.37 8.23
C ARG A 72 15.60 -1.29 9.19
N GLY A 73 15.43 -2.56 8.84
CA GLY A 73 14.65 -3.53 9.61
C GLY A 73 13.15 -3.21 9.67
N LYS A 74 12.64 -2.47 8.67
CA LYS A 74 11.21 -2.11 8.57
C LYS A 74 10.48 -2.99 7.56
N TYR A 75 9.18 -3.14 7.77
CA TYR A 75 8.24 -3.87 6.92
C TYR A 75 7.33 -2.88 6.22
N VAL A 76 6.86 -3.18 5.00
CA VAL A 76 5.88 -2.37 4.28
C VAL A 76 4.57 -3.13 4.20
N VAL A 77 3.48 -2.47 4.60
CA VAL A 77 2.11 -2.97 4.45
C VAL A 77 1.37 -2.01 3.54
N VAL A 78 1.04 -2.48 2.34
CA VAL A 78 0.17 -1.74 1.41
C VAL A 78 -1.27 -2.08 1.73
N VAL A 79 -2.12 -1.08 1.86
CA VAL A 79 -3.56 -1.22 2.04
C VAL A 79 -4.26 -0.63 0.83
N ILE A 80 -5.21 -1.37 0.26
CA ILE A 80 -6.01 -0.91 -0.88
C ILE A 80 -7.48 -1.25 -0.59
N ASP A 81 -8.33 -0.24 -0.58
CA ASP A 81 -9.77 -0.43 -0.43
C ASP A 81 -10.43 -0.71 -1.79
N GLU A 82 -11.56 -1.45 -1.77
CA GLU A 82 -12.43 -1.66 -2.92
C GLU A 82 -11.72 -2.16 -4.21
N VAL A 83 -10.88 -3.19 -4.09
CA VAL A 83 -10.18 -3.76 -5.24
C VAL A 83 -11.14 -4.45 -6.21
N ASP A 84 -10.85 -4.28 -7.49
CA ASP A 84 -11.60 -4.83 -8.62
C ASP A 84 -10.66 -5.41 -9.69
N ASN A 85 -11.23 -5.94 -10.78
CA ASN A 85 -10.46 -6.48 -11.90
C ASN A 85 -10.03 -5.39 -12.91
N SER A 86 -9.74 -4.19 -12.43
CA SER A 86 -9.17 -3.11 -13.23
C SER A 86 -7.73 -3.45 -13.64
N THR A 87 -7.24 -2.77 -14.69
CA THR A 87 -5.88 -2.96 -15.18
C THR A 87 -4.85 -2.57 -14.12
N VAL A 88 -5.07 -1.49 -13.38
CA VAL A 88 -4.15 -1.01 -12.35
C VAL A 88 -4.00 -1.99 -11.18
N ILE A 89 -5.09 -2.63 -10.71
CA ILE A 89 -5.02 -3.67 -9.68
C ILE A 89 -4.26 -4.90 -10.18
N ARG A 90 -4.48 -5.29 -11.44
CA ARG A 90 -3.73 -6.40 -12.05
C ARG A 90 -2.24 -6.08 -12.15
N GLU A 91 -1.88 -4.87 -12.54
CA GLU A 91 -0.50 -4.40 -12.60
C GLU A 91 0.17 -4.39 -11.21
N PHE A 92 -0.53 -3.86 -10.21
CA PHE A 92 -0.09 -3.91 -8.82
C PHE A 92 0.13 -5.35 -8.34
N ALA A 93 -0.82 -6.26 -8.61
CA ALA A 93 -0.70 -7.66 -8.20
C ALA A 93 0.48 -8.37 -8.88
N GLN A 94 0.75 -8.06 -10.15
CA GLN A 94 1.93 -8.57 -10.86
C GLN A 94 3.24 -8.04 -10.27
N LEU A 95 3.30 -6.74 -10.00
CA LEU A 95 4.42 -6.08 -9.31
C LEU A 95 4.66 -6.69 -7.93
N PHE A 96 3.61 -6.82 -7.11
CA PHE A 96 3.66 -7.41 -5.78
C PHE A 96 4.22 -8.83 -5.84
N ARG A 97 3.71 -9.67 -6.75
CA ARG A 97 4.23 -11.03 -6.96
C ARG A 97 5.71 -11.03 -7.35
N ALA A 98 6.14 -10.11 -8.21
CA ALA A 98 7.55 -9.98 -8.57
C ALA A 98 8.42 -9.67 -7.34
N MET A 99 7.94 -8.78 -6.46
CA MET A 99 8.65 -8.42 -5.23
C MET A 99 8.78 -9.57 -4.23
N LYS A 100 7.78 -10.47 -4.15
CA LYS A 100 7.85 -11.66 -3.26
C LYS A 100 9.05 -12.57 -3.55
N ARG A 101 9.59 -12.56 -4.77
CA ARG A 101 10.76 -13.37 -5.16
C ARG A 101 12.06 -12.89 -4.51
N PHE A 102 12.11 -11.66 -4.01
CA PHE A 102 13.32 -11.04 -3.47
C PHE A 102 13.39 -11.06 -1.93
N GLU A 103 12.55 -11.88 -1.28
CA GLU A 103 12.44 -11.96 0.19
C GLU A 103 12.27 -10.58 0.85
N ILE A 104 11.57 -9.68 0.17
CA ILE A 104 11.29 -8.34 0.66
C ILE A 104 10.11 -8.41 1.64
N PRO A 105 10.16 -7.71 2.79
CA PRO A 105 9.08 -7.65 3.77
C PRO A 105 7.90 -6.76 3.30
N LEU A 106 7.32 -7.09 2.14
CA LEU A 106 6.17 -6.41 1.54
C LEU A 106 4.90 -7.25 1.72
N PHE A 107 3.89 -6.65 2.35
CA PHE A 107 2.58 -7.24 2.59
C PHE A 107 1.51 -6.37 1.92
N ALA A 108 0.43 -6.99 1.50
CA ALA A 108 -0.73 -6.31 0.94
C ALA A 108 -1.99 -6.74 1.71
N LEU A 109 -2.78 -5.77 2.14
CA LEU A 109 -4.12 -5.93 2.67
C LEU A 109 -5.09 -5.29 1.69
N MET A 110 -6.02 -6.06 1.17
CA MET A 110 -6.97 -5.60 0.17
C MET A 110 -8.38 -5.97 0.60
N THR A 111 -9.33 -5.08 0.40
CA THR A 111 -10.76 -5.32 0.58
C THR A 111 -11.44 -5.25 -0.78
N GLY A 112 -12.59 -5.88 -0.93
CA GLY A 112 -13.35 -5.85 -2.17
C GLY A 112 -14.58 -6.76 -2.07
N LEU A 113 -15.49 -6.61 -3.02
CA LEU A 113 -16.63 -7.51 -3.11
C LEU A 113 -16.14 -8.93 -3.48
N PRO A 114 -16.75 -10.00 -2.93
CA PRO A 114 -16.30 -11.37 -3.19
C PRO A 114 -16.13 -11.70 -4.68
N ASP A 115 -17.08 -11.28 -5.51
CA ASP A 115 -17.08 -11.55 -6.96
C ASP A 115 -15.96 -10.80 -7.68
N LEU A 116 -15.76 -9.52 -7.37
CA LEU A 116 -14.68 -8.71 -7.95
C LEU A 116 -13.29 -9.25 -7.56
N VAL A 117 -13.15 -9.71 -6.32
CA VAL A 117 -11.93 -10.33 -5.82
C VAL A 117 -11.68 -11.70 -6.48
N LEU A 118 -12.74 -12.47 -6.75
CA LEU A 118 -12.66 -13.73 -7.50
C LEU A 118 -12.18 -13.50 -8.94
N ASP A 119 -12.74 -12.50 -9.63
CA ASP A 119 -12.38 -12.16 -11.01
C ASP A 119 -10.88 -11.81 -11.15
N VAL A 120 -10.34 -11.04 -10.21
CA VAL A 120 -8.91 -10.73 -10.14
C VAL A 120 -8.08 -12.00 -9.93
N GLN A 121 -8.55 -12.93 -9.09
CA GLN A 121 -7.85 -14.18 -8.78
C GLN A 121 -7.82 -15.16 -9.94
N THR A 122 -8.88 -15.20 -10.75
CA THR A 122 -9.01 -16.09 -11.90
C THR A 122 -8.41 -15.50 -13.17
N ALA A 123 -8.02 -14.23 -13.17
CA ALA A 123 -7.31 -13.62 -14.27
C ALA A 123 -5.95 -14.32 -14.53
N ASP A 124 -5.59 -14.39 -15.81
CA ASP A 124 -4.35 -15.03 -16.25
C ASP A 124 -3.14 -14.44 -15.50
N ARG A 125 -2.32 -15.34 -14.95
CA ARG A 125 -1.11 -15.02 -14.18
C ARG A 125 -1.36 -14.37 -12.80
N LEU A 126 -2.58 -14.29 -12.28
CA LEU A 126 -2.85 -13.77 -10.91
C LEU A 126 -3.32 -14.83 -9.90
N THR A 127 -3.38 -16.10 -10.30
CA THR A 127 -3.79 -17.25 -9.48
C THR A 127 -2.99 -17.45 -8.18
N PHE A 128 -1.85 -16.78 -8.01
CA PHE A 128 -1.14 -16.78 -6.72
C PHE A 128 -2.00 -16.19 -5.59
N LEU A 129 -2.94 -15.28 -5.92
CA LEU A 129 -3.89 -14.70 -4.98
C LEU A 129 -4.88 -15.73 -4.43
N LEU A 130 -5.09 -16.87 -5.11
CA LEU A 130 -5.90 -17.98 -4.58
C LEU A 130 -5.31 -18.57 -3.29
N ARG A 131 -4.00 -18.40 -3.08
CA ARG A 131 -3.26 -18.87 -1.89
C ARG A 131 -3.08 -17.78 -0.82
N ALA A 132 -3.64 -16.59 -1.03
CA ALA A 132 -3.63 -15.55 0.00
C ALA A 132 -4.62 -15.92 1.12
N ASP A 133 -4.30 -15.52 2.35
CA ASP A 133 -5.24 -15.64 3.47
C ASP A 133 -6.47 -14.77 3.21
N LYS A 134 -7.65 -15.30 3.50
CA LYS A 134 -8.94 -14.65 3.24
C LYS A 134 -9.72 -14.51 4.54
N VAL A 135 -10.21 -13.31 4.80
CA VAL A 135 -11.12 -13.03 5.90
C VAL A 135 -12.45 -12.59 5.31
N ALA A 136 -13.43 -13.51 5.30
CA ALA A 136 -14.80 -13.17 4.91
C ALA A 136 -15.49 -12.43 6.05
N LEU A 137 -15.88 -11.18 5.80
CA LEU A 137 -16.63 -10.40 6.77
C LEU A 137 -18.12 -10.78 6.70
N SER A 138 -18.73 -10.99 7.87
CA SER A 138 -20.18 -11.17 7.96
C SER A 138 -20.90 -9.83 7.76
N PRO A 139 -22.15 -9.83 7.27
CA PRO A 139 -22.97 -8.64 7.22
C PRO A 139 -23.03 -7.92 8.56
N LEU A 140 -23.21 -6.61 8.51
CA LEU A 140 -23.21 -5.76 9.68
C LEU A 140 -24.31 -6.20 10.66
N ASN A 141 -23.92 -6.68 11.84
CA ASN A 141 -24.86 -7.10 12.87
C ASN A 141 -25.47 -5.85 13.55
N LEU A 142 -26.79 -5.73 13.57
CA LEU A 142 -27.51 -4.61 14.22
C LEU A 142 -27.07 -4.39 15.68
N VAL A 143 -26.77 -5.47 16.41
CA VAL A 143 -26.25 -5.39 17.79
C VAL A 143 -24.85 -4.76 17.83
N ALA A 144 -24.01 -5.04 16.83
CA ALA A 144 -22.70 -4.41 16.70
C ALA A 144 -22.84 -2.92 16.33
N MET A 145 -23.80 -2.55 15.48
CA MET A 145 -24.08 -1.14 15.11
C MET A 145 -24.56 -0.30 16.29
N THR A 146 -25.40 -0.88 17.16
CA THR A 146 -26.00 -0.13 18.28
C THR A 146 -24.96 0.23 19.34
N ARG A 147 -23.88 -0.56 19.45
CA ARG A 147 -22.76 -0.32 20.38
C ARG A 147 -21.86 0.85 19.96
N THR A 148 -21.80 1.20 18.68
CA THR A 148 -21.04 2.35 18.17
C THR A 148 -21.84 3.66 18.21
N THR A 149 -23.16 3.61 18.37
CA THR A 149 -24.05 4.79 18.39
C THR A 149 -24.06 5.67 19.66
N PRO A 150 -23.46 5.35 20.84
CA PRO A 150 -23.54 6.27 21.98
C PRO A 150 -22.86 7.63 21.75
N LEU A 151 -21.94 7.71 20.77
CA LEU A 151 -21.14 8.92 20.53
C LEU A 151 -21.78 9.93 19.56
N LEU A 152 -22.79 9.53 18.78
CA LEU A 152 -23.47 10.44 17.83
C LEU A 152 -24.66 11.18 18.43
N ARG A 153 -25.14 10.78 19.62
CA ARG A 153 -26.25 11.47 20.30
C ARG A 153 -25.86 12.73 21.09
N ARG A 154 -24.56 13.07 21.19
CA ARG A 154 -24.10 14.27 21.92
C ARG A 154 -23.95 15.53 21.08
N SER A 155 -24.12 15.50 19.75
CA SER A 155 -23.90 16.67 18.89
C SER A 155 -25.18 17.29 18.28
N VAL A 156 -26.38 16.88 18.72
CA VAL A 156 -27.65 17.41 18.18
C VAL A 156 -28.44 18.23 19.22
N ASN A 157 -27.90 18.41 20.42
CA ASN A 157 -28.49 19.30 21.44
C ASN A 157 -27.40 20.25 21.98
N GLU A 158 -26.96 21.19 21.13
CA GLU A 158 -26.49 22.53 21.52
C GLU A 158 -27.01 23.55 20.50
#